data_AF-A0A533MK55-F1
#
_entry.id   AF-A0A533MK55-F1
#
_cell.length_a   1.000
_cell.length_b   1.000
_cell.length_c   1.000
_cell.angle_alpha   90.00
_cell.angle_beta   90.00
_cell.angle_gamma   90.00
#
_symmetry.space_group_name_H-M   'P 1'
#
loop_
_entity.id
_entity.type
_entity.pdbx_description
1 polymer ?
#
loop_
_entity_poly.entity_id
_entity_poly.type
_entity_poly.pdbx_seq_one_letter_code
_entity_poly.pdbx_strand_id
1 'polypeptide(L)'
;VKFCNTSDMHINISLGYSGKKELTRAFKDIMFKIESGKLKPEDIDETVIEKHLLIKYEPDLVIRSGGKRLADFLIWQSVYSEIYFTDVSWINLRKLDFLRAIRDYQQRQRRFGK
;
A
#
# COMPACT_ATOMS: atom_id res chain seq x y z
N VAL A 1 -7.59 9.21 -5.14
CA VAL A 1 -7.32 9.10 -3.70
C VAL A 1 -7.71 10.41 -3.07
N LYS A 2 -8.53 10.40 -2.02
CA LYS A 2 -8.87 11.60 -1.24
C LYS A 2 -8.12 11.53 0.09
N PHE A 3 -7.44 12.61 0.43
CA PHE A 3 -6.72 12.79 1.68
C PHE A 3 -7.59 13.62 2.62
N CYS A 4 -7.77 13.18 3.86
CA CYS A 4 -8.40 13.95 4.92
C CYS A 4 -7.42 14.05 6.09
N ASN A 5 -6.98 15.26 6.43
CA ASN A 5 -6.11 15.53 7.58
C ASN A 5 -6.91 16.14 8.72
N THR A 6 -6.86 15.50 9.88
CA THR A 6 -7.02 16.18 11.17
C THR A 6 -5.66 16.21 11.88
N SER A 7 -5.50 17.02 12.93
CA SER A 7 -4.22 17.22 13.66
C SER A 7 -3.52 15.93 14.09
N ASP A 8 -4.28 14.84 14.28
CA ASP A 8 -3.80 13.60 14.88
C ASP A 8 -4.02 12.35 14.00
N MET A 9 -4.60 12.50 12.79
CA MET A 9 -4.93 11.35 11.94
C MET A 9 -4.95 11.69 10.45
N HIS A 10 -4.27 10.85 9.66
CA HIS A 10 -4.28 10.88 8.21
C HIS A 10 -5.14 9.74 7.66
N ILE A 11 -6.24 10.07 6.98
CA ILE A 11 -7.09 9.07 6.32
C ILE A 11 -6.97 9.20 4.79
N ASN A 12 -6.60 8.09 4.16
CA ASN A 12 -6.53 7.95 2.71
C ASN A 12 -7.66 7.06 2.20
N ILE A 13 -8.58 7.64 1.45
CA ILE A 13 -9.68 6.90 0.82
C ILE A 13 -9.36 6.72 -0.66
N SER A 14 -9.29 5.47 -1.10
CA SER A 14 -9.00 5.11 -2.48
C SER A 14 -10.21 4.45 -3.14
N LEU A 15 -10.66 5.00 -4.26
CA LEU A 15 -11.79 4.51 -5.04
C LEU A 15 -11.31 4.17 -6.45
N GLY A 16 -11.65 2.96 -6.93
CA GLY A 16 -11.25 2.50 -8.27
C GLY A 16 -9.73 2.33 -8.46
N TYR A 17 -8.97 2.26 -7.36
CA TYR A 17 -7.52 2.12 -7.41
C TYR A 17 -7.11 0.65 -7.57
N SER A 18 -6.06 0.45 -8.34
CA SER A 18 -5.46 -0.84 -8.64
C SER A 18 -3.94 -0.66 -8.58
N GLY A 19 -3.25 -1.51 -7.82
CA GLY A 19 -1.80 -1.46 -7.69
C GLY A 19 -1.10 -1.68 -9.03
N LYS A 20 -1.59 -2.60 -9.86
CA LYS A 20 -1.07 -2.82 -11.23
C LYS A 20 -1.23 -1.60 -12.12
N LYS A 21 -2.37 -0.90 -12.02
CA LYS A 21 -2.60 0.35 -12.77
C LYS A 21 -1.70 1.47 -12.28
N GLU A 22 -1.45 1.57 -10.97
CA GLU A 22 -0.50 2.53 -10.41
C GLU A 22 0.91 2.29 -10.97
N LEU A 23 1.42 1.06 -10.91
CA LEU A 23 2.75 0.72 -11.44
C LEU A 23 2.86 1.00 -12.93
N THR A 24 1.85 0.61 -13.71
CA THR A 24 1.80 0.92 -15.15
C THR A 24 1.90 2.41 -15.41
N ARG A 25 1.23 3.25 -14.60
CA ARG A 25 1.31 4.71 -14.70
C ARG A 25 2.70 5.20 -14.32
N ALA A 26 3.24 4.76 -13.18
CA ALA A 26 4.56 5.16 -12.70
C ALA A 26 5.66 4.88 -13.74
N PHE A 27 5.64 3.70 -14.36
CA PHE A 27 6.58 3.34 -15.41
C PHE A 27 6.43 4.20 -16.66
N LYS A 28 5.19 4.53 -17.09
CA LYS A 28 4.97 5.47 -18.20
C LYS A 28 5.52 6.86 -17.90
N ASP A 29 5.32 7.36 -16.67
CA ASP A 29 5.83 8.66 -16.24
C ASP A 29 7.38 8.67 -16.21
N ILE A 30 8.00 7.57 -15.79
CA ILE A 30 9.47 7.37 -15.82
C ILE A 30 9.99 7.34 -17.26
N MET A 31 9.34 6.59 -18.15
CA MET A 31 9.73 6.53 -19.57
C MET A 31 9.67 7.90 -20.24
N PHE A 32 8.63 8.69 -19.97
CA PHE A 32 8.55 10.07 -20.48
C PHE A 32 9.72 10.94 -19.99
N LYS A 33 10.16 10.76 -18.74
CA LYS A 33 11.34 11.46 -18.21
C LYS A 33 12.63 11.03 -18.91
N ILE A 34 12.76 9.75 -19.23
CA ILE A 34 13.89 9.25 -20.02
C ILE A 34 13.91 9.86 -21.42
N GLU A 35 12.78 9.81 -22.13
CA GLU A 35 12.67 10.37 -23.48
C GLU A 35 12.97 11.87 -23.52
N SER A 36 12.60 12.60 -22.46
CA SER A 36 12.89 14.03 -22.31
C SER A 36 14.32 14.35 -21.82
N GLY A 37 15.18 13.34 -21.60
CA GLY A 37 16.55 13.50 -21.11
C GLY A 37 16.67 13.94 -19.64
N LYS A 38 15.58 13.87 -18.86
CA LYS A 38 15.53 14.27 -17.45
C LYS A 38 15.93 13.16 -16.47
N LEU A 39 16.05 11.94 -16.96
CA LEU A 39 16.44 10.75 -16.20
C LEU A 39 17.17 9.80 -17.16
N LYS A 40 18.21 9.11 -16.70
CA LYS A 40 18.84 8.07 -17.51
C LYS A 40 18.35 6.69 -17.08
N PRO A 41 18.24 5.71 -18.00
CA PRO A 41 17.82 4.35 -17.65
C PRO A 41 18.65 3.72 -16.52
N GLU A 42 19.96 3.95 -16.51
CA GLU A 42 20.89 3.45 -15.49
C GLU A 42 20.69 4.06 -14.09
N ASP A 43 19.99 5.18 -13.99
CA ASP A 43 19.69 5.85 -12.72
C ASP A 43 18.39 5.34 -12.09
N ILE A 44 17.70 4.37 -12.72
CA ILE A 44 16.44 3.82 -12.19
C ILE A 44 16.73 2.82 -11.08
N ASP A 45 16.29 3.16 -9.88
CA ASP A 45 16.28 2.31 -8.70
C ASP A 45 14.88 2.28 -8.04
N GLU A 46 14.75 1.57 -6.92
CA GLU A 46 13.53 1.50 -6.11
C GLU A 46 13.06 2.89 -5.68
N THR A 47 13.99 3.78 -5.32
CA THR A 47 13.70 5.15 -4.88
C THR A 47 13.08 5.98 -6.01
N VAL A 48 13.54 5.80 -7.25
CA VAL A 48 12.96 6.43 -8.43
C VAL A 48 11.54 5.91 -8.64
N ILE A 49 11.30 4.60 -8.53
CA ILE A 49 9.96 4.03 -8.69
C ILE A 49 9.00 4.60 -7.63
N GLU A 50 9.39 4.59 -6.36
CA GLU A 50 8.61 5.08 -5.22
C GLU A 50 8.21 6.55 -5.36
N LYS A 51 9.10 7.40 -5.91
CA LYS A 51 8.80 8.81 -6.17
C LYS A 51 7.65 9.01 -7.16
N HIS A 52 7.41 8.03 -8.04
CA HIS A 52 6.36 8.07 -9.07
C HIS A 52 5.08 7.31 -8.68
N LEU A 53 5.05 6.66 -7.51
CA LEU A 53 3.81 6.09 -6.97
C LEU A 53 2.86 7.21 -6.50
N LEU A 54 1.55 6.96 -6.57
CA LEU A 54 0.53 7.88 -6.08
C LEU A 54 0.49 7.87 -4.55
N ILE A 55 0.64 6.69 -3.95
CA ILE A 55 0.71 6.51 -2.50
C ILE A 55 2.16 6.21 -2.13
N LYS A 56 2.75 7.08 -1.29
CA LYS A 56 4.16 7.03 -0.89
C LYS A 56 4.38 6.55 0.54
N TYR A 57 3.36 5.91 1.12
CA TYR A 57 3.41 5.41 2.49
C TYR A 57 3.34 3.89 2.46
N GLU A 58 4.22 3.27 3.23
CA GLU A 58 4.29 1.83 3.43
C GLU A 58 3.43 1.45 4.63
N PRO A 59 2.39 0.63 4.46
CA PRO A 59 1.58 0.20 5.59
C PRO A 59 2.34 -0.81 6.45
N ASP A 60 2.24 -0.67 7.76
CA ASP A 60 2.70 -1.71 8.69
C ASP A 60 1.82 -2.98 8.62
N LEU A 61 0.51 -2.77 8.45
CA LEU A 61 -0.52 -3.81 8.50
C LEU A 61 -1.55 -3.60 7.39
N VAL A 62 -1.80 -4.65 6.61
CA VAL A 62 -2.87 -4.69 5.62
C VAL A 62 -3.98 -5.64 6.09
N ILE A 63 -5.15 -5.09 6.37
CA ILE A 63 -6.34 -5.86 6.76
C ILE A 63 -7.20 -6.12 5.53
N ARG A 64 -7.36 -7.40 5.16
CA ARG A 64 -8.25 -7.83 4.06
C ARG A 64 -9.47 -8.55 4.61
N SER A 65 -10.63 -7.95 4.38
CA SER A 65 -11.94 -8.47 4.78
C SER A 65 -12.64 -9.20 3.63
N GLY A 66 -13.36 -10.29 3.97
CA GLY A 66 -14.23 -11.03 3.05
C GLY A 66 -13.48 -11.93 2.05
N GLY A 67 -12.26 -12.37 2.37
CA GLY A 67 -11.52 -13.29 1.51
C GLY A 67 -10.09 -13.57 1.99
N LYS A 68 -9.44 -14.55 1.34
CA LYS A 68 -8.12 -15.08 1.72
C LYS A 68 -7.03 -14.85 0.66
N ARG A 69 -7.33 -14.04 -0.37
CA ARG A 69 -6.40 -13.70 -1.45
C ARG A 69 -5.97 -12.25 -1.36
N LEU A 70 -4.72 -12.00 -1.73
CA LEU A 70 -4.19 -10.65 -1.89
C LEU A 70 -5.04 -9.88 -2.91
N ALA A 71 -5.31 -8.62 -2.58
CA ALA A 71 -5.98 -7.70 -3.47
C ALA A 71 -4.94 -7.00 -4.37
N ASP A 72 -5.39 -6.54 -5.53
CA ASP A 72 -4.63 -5.64 -6.40
C ASP A 72 -4.58 -4.22 -5.77
N PHE A 73 -3.94 -4.10 -4.61
CA PHE A 73 -3.92 -2.89 -3.78
C PHE A 73 -2.55 -2.76 -3.11
N LEU A 74 -1.91 -1.59 -3.26
CA LEU A 74 -0.61 -1.24 -2.67
C LEU A 74 0.46 -2.32 -2.87
N ILE A 75 0.60 -2.83 -4.10
CA ILE A 75 1.45 -3.98 -4.42
C ILE A 75 2.92 -3.71 -4.08
N TRP A 76 3.43 -2.51 -4.40
CA TRP A 76 4.80 -2.13 -4.09
C TRP A 76 4.96 -1.76 -2.62
N GLN A 77 4.05 -0.92 -2.13
CA GLN A 77 4.14 -0.35 -0.79
C GLN A 77 3.96 -1.41 0.30
N SER A 78 3.27 -2.51 0.01
CA SER A 78 2.95 -3.53 1.01
C SER A 78 3.91 -4.72 1.04
N VAL A 79 5.06 -4.65 0.36
CA VAL A 79 6.01 -5.77 0.26
C VAL A 79 6.46 -6.26 1.63
N TYR A 80 6.65 -5.36 2.59
CA TYR A 80 7.07 -5.67 3.96
C TYR A 80 5.95 -5.59 4.99
N SER A 81 4.70 -5.41 4.54
CA SER A 81 3.56 -5.32 5.45
C SER A 81 3.18 -6.68 5.99
N GLU A 82 2.75 -6.70 7.26
CA GLU A 82 1.99 -7.83 7.78
C GLU A 82 0.60 -7.85 7.14
N ILE A 83 0.13 -9.04 6.77
CA ILE A 83 -1.17 -9.20 6.14
C ILE A 83 -2.09 -9.98 7.09
N TYR A 84 -3.25 -9.39 7.38
CA TYR A 84 -4.29 -9.99 8.20
C TYR A 84 -5.54 -10.23 7.36
N PHE A 85 -5.92 -11.51 7.22
CA PHE A 85 -7.14 -11.90 6.53
C PHE A 85 -8.26 -12.17 7.55
N THR A 86 -9.46 -11.68 7.25
CA THR A 86 -10.67 -11.99 8.01
C THR A 86 -11.80 -12.40 7.07
N ASP A 87 -12.55 -13.44 7.48
CA ASP A 87 -13.73 -13.91 6.77
C ASP A 87 -14.95 -12.99 7.00
N VAL A 88 -14.87 -12.04 7.94
CA VAL A 88 -15.90 -11.00 8.15
C VAL A 88 -15.95 -10.11 6.92
N SER A 89 -17.14 -9.85 6.37
CA SER A 89 -17.34 -8.94 5.23
C SER A 89 -17.18 -7.47 5.64
N TRP A 90 -16.80 -6.59 4.70
CA TRP A 90 -16.51 -5.19 4.99
C TRP A 90 -17.71 -4.46 5.60
N ILE A 91 -18.92 -4.73 5.10
CA ILE A 91 -20.18 -4.19 5.62
C ILE A 91 -20.44 -4.60 7.07
N ASN A 92 -19.96 -5.77 7.49
CA ASN A 92 -20.17 -6.31 8.83
C ASN A 92 -18.95 -6.12 9.75
N LEU A 93 -17.90 -5.43 9.30
CA LEU A 93 -16.67 -5.26 10.07
C LEU A 93 -16.92 -4.32 11.25
N ARG A 94 -16.77 -4.83 12.48
CA ARG A 94 -16.98 -4.03 13.70
C ARG A 94 -15.66 -3.58 14.29
N LYS A 95 -15.73 -2.60 15.19
CA LYS A 95 -14.58 -2.14 15.99
C LYS A 95 -13.84 -3.29 16.68
N LEU A 96 -14.56 -4.28 17.21
CA LEU A 96 -13.95 -5.44 17.86
C LEU A 96 -13.11 -6.28 16.88
N ASP A 97 -13.56 -6.43 15.64
CA ASP A 97 -12.85 -7.19 14.61
C ASP A 97 -11.57 -6.45 14.18
N PHE A 98 -11.63 -5.12 14.07
CA PHE A 98 -10.45 -4.28 13.87
C PHE A 98 -9.45 -4.41 15.03
N LEU A 99 -9.90 -4.29 16.28
CA LEU A 99 -9.03 -4.42 17.46
C LEU A 99 -8.39 -5.81 17.56
N ARG A 100 -9.06 -6.87 17.10
CA ARG A 100 -8.48 -8.21 17.00
C ARG A 100 -7.33 -8.26 15.99
N ALA A 101 -7.47 -7.62 14.84
CA ALA A 101 -6.41 -7.52 13.85
C ALA A 101 -5.19 -6.76 14.40
N ILE A 102 -5.42 -5.66 15.13
CA ILE A 102 -4.34 -4.90 15.79
C ILE A 102 -3.63 -5.74 16.85
N ARG A 103 -4.39 -6.44 17.69
CA ARG A 103 -3.80 -7.33 18.72
C ARG A 103 -2.97 -8.45 18.09
N ASP A 104 -3.45 -9.06 17.01
CA ASP A 104 -2.72 -10.09 16.26
C ASP A 104 -1.40 -9.52 15.72
N TYR A 105 -1.46 -8.36 15.07
CA TYR A 105 -0.28 -7.65 14.58
C TYR A 105 0.74 -7.36 15.69
N GLN A 106 0.30 -6.89 16.86
CA GLN A 106 1.17 -6.61 18.00
C GLN A 106 1.80 -7.87 18.62
N GLN A 107 1.13 -9.02 18.53
CA GLN A 107 1.62 -10.30 19.06
C GLN A 107 2.63 -10.98 18.14
N ARG A 108 2.59 -10.67 16.83
CA ARG A 108 3.60 -11.16 15.90
C ARG A 108 4.93 -10.55 16.30
N GLN A 109 5.89 -11.40 16.68
CA GLN A 109 7.24 -10.93 16.88
C GLN A 109 7.74 -10.38 15.55
N ARG A 110 8.04 -9.08 15.51
CA ARG A 110 8.73 -8.47 14.38
C ARG A 110 10.02 -9.25 14.19
N ARG A 111 10.09 -10.06 13.15
CA ARG A 111 11.33 -10.65 12.67
C ARG A 111 12.10 -9.53 11.97
N PHE A 112 12.56 -8.55 12.74
CA PHE A 112 13.58 -7.63 12.25
C PHE A 112 14.80 -8.50 11.92
N GLY A 113 15.10 -8.64 10.62
CA GLY A 113 16.37 -9.14 10.10
C GLY A 113 16.89 -10.45 10.72
N LYS A 114 16.52 -11.57 10.11
CA LYS A 114 17.57 -12.43 9.57
C LYS A 114 17.64 -12.19 8.07
#